data_AF-A0AAU6HS62-F1
#
_entry.id   AF-A0AAU6HS62-F1
#
_cell.length_a   1.000
_cell.length_b   1.000
_cell.length_c   1.000
_cell.angle_alpha   90.00
_cell.angle_beta   90.00
_cell.angle_gamma   90.00
#
_symmetry.space_group_name_H-M   'P 1'
#
loop_
_entity.id
_entity.type
_entity.pdbx_description
1 polymer ?
#
loop_
_entity_poly.entity_id
_entity_poly.type
_entity_poly.pdbx_seq_one_letter_code
_entity_poly.pdbx_strand_id
1 'polypeptide(L)'
;MVTPAPAPDPAAPTIRTVLGDIAPGDLGICNAHDHLFLHSPLLPGQELDDPGAAAAELGAFRTAGGAAVIQWTPYGMGRGAAELPRLSKESGVRIVAATGLHQAVHYAPEVLERVGSDPAALFVSELTEGIGGTGPRAGMIKVAGGFHGLDRHARHTMAAAAEAQRATGAAIGVHLELGTGALDVLDLLCGEWAVPPDRVILGHLNRAPDVMVHRAAAAAGAYLAFDGPSRAHHATDWRLPEALAALAGAGFADRILLGGDTTTADARSVHGGPGMPHLLRRHRARLELALGADLVTQCLTANPARAFAAAWPRTPHPGRATVAPATA
;
A
#
# COMPACT_ATOMS: atom_id res chain seq x y z
N MET A 1 30.31 15.52 -9.51
CA MET A 1 29.01 16.18 -9.79
C MET A 1 28.11 15.13 -10.43
N VAL A 2 27.16 14.59 -9.65
CA VAL A 2 26.16 13.65 -10.18
C VAL A 2 25.11 14.50 -10.87
N THR A 3 25.03 14.41 -12.20
CA THR A 3 23.96 15.03 -12.98
C THR A 3 22.63 14.43 -12.55
N PRO A 4 21.60 15.23 -12.21
CA PRO A 4 20.27 14.70 -11.95
C PRO A 4 19.76 13.98 -13.20
N ALA A 5 19.11 12.82 -13.00
CA ALA A 5 18.47 12.10 -14.08
C ALA A 5 17.45 13.02 -14.77
N PRO A 6 17.30 12.94 -16.12
CA PRO A 6 16.30 13.73 -16.83
C PRO A 6 14.91 13.41 -16.27
N ALA A 7 14.07 14.44 -16.12
CA ALA A 7 12.68 14.24 -15.74
C ALA A 7 12.01 13.30 -16.76
N PRO A 8 11.23 12.29 -16.31
CA PRO A 8 10.59 11.34 -17.21
C PRO A 8 9.67 12.04 -18.22
N ASP A 9 9.47 11.41 -19.38
CA ASP A 9 8.48 11.85 -20.37
C ASP A 9 7.14 12.10 -19.66
N PRO A 10 6.55 13.30 -19.78
CA PRO A 10 5.35 13.67 -19.04
C PRO A 10 4.09 12.88 -19.44
N ALA A 11 4.17 11.90 -20.35
CA ALA A 11 3.11 10.91 -20.63
C ALA A 11 3.43 9.49 -20.12
N ALA A 12 4.66 9.23 -19.67
CA ALA A 12 5.05 7.92 -19.16
C ALA A 12 4.49 7.72 -17.74
N PRO A 13 4.02 6.51 -17.38
CA PRO A 13 3.62 6.20 -16.01
C PRO A 13 4.78 6.44 -15.04
N THR A 14 4.50 7.08 -13.90
CA THR A 14 5.48 7.30 -12.83
C THR A 14 4.95 6.82 -11.49
N ILE A 15 5.85 6.57 -10.55
CA ILE A 15 5.51 6.25 -9.16
C ILE A 15 5.67 7.52 -8.33
N ARG A 16 4.61 7.95 -7.67
CA ARG A 16 4.60 9.14 -6.82
C ARG A 16 5.14 8.81 -5.44
N THR A 17 6.35 9.28 -5.14
CA THR A 17 6.95 9.17 -3.81
C THR A 17 6.77 10.47 -3.04
N VAL A 18 7.01 10.44 -1.73
CA VAL A 18 6.98 11.63 -0.86
C VAL A 18 8.06 12.67 -1.22
N LEU A 19 9.04 12.33 -2.05
CA LEU A 19 10.07 13.23 -2.56
C LEU A 19 9.86 13.68 -4.01
N GLY A 20 8.79 13.20 -4.65
CA GLY A 20 8.51 13.47 -6.06
C GLY A 20 8.26 12.19 -6.86
N ASP A 21 7.88 12.39 -8.11
CA ASP A 21 7.55 11.30 -9.03
C ASP A 21 8.86 10.70 -9.62
N ILE A 22 8.94 9.38 -9.71
CA ILE A 22 10.09 8.64 -10.25
C ILE A 22 9.67 7.72 -11.39
N ALA A 23 10.61 7.34 -12.26
CA ALA A 23 10.35 6.29 -13.24
C ALA A 23 10.13 4.94 -12.51
N PRO A 24 9.25 4.05 -13.01
CA PRO A 24 8.98 2.76 -12.36
C PRO A 24 10.24 1.91 -12.18
N GLY A 25 11.18 1.96 -13.13
CA GLY A 25 12.46 1.25 -13.06
C GLY A 25 13.37 1.70 -11.91
N ASP A 26 13.14 2.88 -11.34
CA ASP A 26 13.94 3.43 -10.24
C ASP A 26 13.44 2.99 -8.85
N LEU A 27 12.34 2.25 -8.75
CA LEU A 27 11.76 1.82 -7.47
C LEU A 27 12.74 0.95 -6.65
N GLY A 28 13.41 0.01 -7.33
CA GLY A 28 14.29 -0.98 -6.72
C GLY A 28 13.54 -2.07 -5.94
N ILE A 29 14.22 -2.71 -4.99
CA ILE A 29 13.63 -3.72 -4.09
C ILE A 29 12.60 -3.05 -3.19
N CYS A 30 11.34 -3.44 -3.35
CA CYS A 30 10.19 -2.81 -2.73
C CYS A 30 9.53 -3.73 -1.70
N ASN A 31 9.27 -3.18 -0.52
CA ASN A 31 8.27 -3.69 0.41
C ASN A 31 6.91 -3.10 0.00
N ALA A 32 6.06 -3.92 -0.63
CA ALA A 32 4.84 -3.46 -1.30
C ALA A 32 3.71 -3.07 -0.32
N HIS A 33 3.86 -3.40 0.97
CA HIS A 33 2.86 -3.13 2.00
C HIS A 33 3.52 -3.11 3.38
N ASP A 34 3.59 -1.93 3.99
CA ASP A 34 4.01 -1.79 5.38
C ASP A 34 3.46 -0.50 6.03
N HIS A 35 3.77 -0.30 7.31
CA HIS A 35 3.42 0.92 8.04
C HIS A 35 4.64 1.48 8.81
N LEU A 36 5.02 2.71 8.47
CA LEU A 36 6.00 3.48 9.25
C LEU A 36 5.34 4.19 10.41
N PHE A 37 4.08 4.59 10.25
CA PHE A 37 3.24 5.17 11.28
C PHE A 37 1.84 4.58 11.21
N LEU A 38 1.15 4.42 12.33
CA LEU A 38 -0.17 3.78 12.40
C LEU A 38 -0.75 3.96 13.80
N HIS A 39 -1.94 4.55 13.86
CA HIS A 39 -2.72 4.68 15.08
C HIS A 39 -4.09 4.04 14.84
N SER A 40 -4.56 3.27 15.82
CA SER A 40 -5.86 2.60 15.77
C SER A 40 -6.38 2.43 17.20
N PRO A 41 -7.66 2.78 17.49
CA PRO A 41 -8.29 2.50 18.78
C PRO A 41 -8.27 1.01 19.16
N LEU A 42 -8.08 0.10 18.20
CA LEU A 42 -7.99 -1.34 18.41
C LEU A 42 -6.59 -1.82 18.84
N LEU A 43 -5.58 -0.94 18.85
CA LEU A 43 -4.18 -1.28 19.18
C LEU A 43 -3.62 -0.36 20.28
N PRO A 44 -4.29 -0.22 21.44
CA PRO A 44 -3.86 0.70 22.48
C PRO A 44 -2.47 0.33 23.02
N GLY A 45 -1.55 1.29 23.03
CA GLY A 45 -0.17 1.11 23.52
C GLY A 45 0.73 0.35 22.54
N GLN A 46 0.29 0.18 21.29
CA GLN A 46 1.05 -0.45 20.21
C GLN A 46 1.15 0.46 18.99
N GLU A 47 0.88 1.75 19.16
CA GLU A 47 0.93 2.76 18.13
C GLU A 47 2.33 2.83 17.49
N LEU A 48 2.34 3.07 16.18
CA LEU A 48 3.54 3.39 15.45
C LEU A 48 3.60 4.92 15.32
N ASP A 49 4.11 5.60 16.33
CA ASP A 49 4.06 7.07 16.45
C ASP A 49 5.43 7.74 16.62
N ASP A 50 6.47 6.97 16.91
CA ASP A 50 7.85 7.45 17.09
C ASP A 50 8.62 7.57 15.75
N PRO A 51 8.98 8.80 15.31
CA PRO A 51 9.79 9.01 14.11
C PRO A 51 11.21 8.44 14.21
N GLY A 52 11.79 8.34 15.41
CA GLY A 52 13.09 7.74 15.67
C GLY A 52 13.07 6.23 15.39
N ALA A 53 12.06 5.53 15.92
CA ALA A 53 11.84 4.13 15.61
C ALA A 53 11.57 3.89 14.12
N ALA A 54 10.79 4.77 13.46
CA ALA A 54 10.57 4.70 12.01
C ALA A 54 11.86 4.88 11.20
N ALA A 55 12.73 5.83 11.58
CA ALA A 55 14.03 6.05 10.95
C ALA A 55 14.96 4.84 11.09
N ALA A 56 15.04 4.29 12.30
CA ALA A 56 15.87 3.11 12.58
C ALA A 56 15.38 1.87 11.82
N GLU A 57 14.07 1.68 11.72
CA GLU A 57 13.47 0.59 10.94
C GLU A 57 13.77 0.71 9.44
N LEU A 58 13.66 1.92 8.87
CA LEU A 58 14.06 2.20 7.49
C LEU A 58 15.55 1.95 7.25
N GLY A 59 16.41 2.36 8.19
CA GLY A 59 17.86 2.12 8.12
C GLY A 59 18.20 0.63 8.14
N ALA A 60 17.51 -0.16 8.98
CA ALA A 60 17.66 -1.61 9.00
C ALA A 60 17.16 -2.27 7.70
N PHE A 61 16.05 -1.78 7.14
CA PHE A 61 15.53 -2.27 5.86
C PHE A 61 16.47 -1.95 4.70
N ARG A 62 17.03 -0.73 4.67
CA ARG A 62 18.04 -0.32 3.70
C ARG A 62 19.30 -1.18 3.78
N THR A 63 19.79 -1.46 4.99
CA THR A 63 20.95 -2.32 5.23
C THR A 63 20.74 -3.74 4.68
N ALA A 64 19.50 -4.24 4.72
CA ALA A 64 19.14 -5.52 4.13
C ALA A 64 18.95 -5.48 2.59
N GLY A 65 19.19 -4.34 1.95
CA GLY A 65 19.07 -4.13 0.51
C GLY A 65 17.75 -3.51 0.05
N GLY A 66 16.88 -3.09 0.98
CA GLY A 66 15.60 -2.44 0.67
C GLY A 66 15.78 -1.07 0.02
N ALA A 67 14.98 -0.76 -1.00
CA ALA A 67 15.06 0.48 -1.76
C ALA A 67 13.77 1.31 -1.71
N ALA A 68 12.61 0.68 -1.53
CA ALA A 68 11.33 1.35 -1.44
C ALA A 68 10.37 0.67 -0.45
N VAL A 69 9.48 1.46 0.14
CA VAL A 69 8.36 0.99 0.95
C VAL A 69 7.08 1.73 0.54
N ILE A 70 5.98 0.98 0.41
CA ILE A 70 4.65 1.54 0.23
C ILE A 70 4.00 1.58 1.62
N GLN A 71 3.84 2.80 2.16
CA GLN A 71 3.23 3.02 3.46
C GLN A 71 1.71 3.09 3.31
N TRP A 72 1.01 2.04 3.73
CA TRP A 72 -0.42 1.88 3.51
C TRP A 72 -1.30 2.58 4.56
N THR A 73 -0.73 3.44 5.40
CA THR A 73 -1.49 4.13 6.46
C THR A 73 -2.39 5.23 5.88
N PRO A 74 -3.73 5.08 5.96
CA PRO A 74 -4.67 6.01 5.34
C PRO A 74 -4.88 7.29 6.17
N TYR A 75 -5.77 8.17 5.69
CA TYR A 75 -6.21 9.35 6.43
C TYR A 75 -6.69 8.97 7.83
N GLY A 76 -6.43 9.85 8.81
CA GLY A 76 -6.96 9.74 10.17
C GLY A 76 -6.29 8.72 11.09
N MET A 77 -5.34 7.91 10.59
CA MET A 77 -4.66 6.84 11.35
C MET A 77 -3.20 7.17 11.68
N GLY A 78 -2.88 8.44 11.94
CA GLY A 78 -1.54 8.84 12.39
C GLY A 78 -0.41 8.69 11.36
N ARG A 79 -0.69 8.74 10.05
CA ARG A 79 0.24 8.41 8.95
C ARG A 79 1.54 9.24 8.81
N GLY A 80 1.86 10.13 9.75
CA GLY A 80 3.17 10.81 9.86
C GLY A 80 3.60 11.62 8.63
N ALA A 81 2.68 12.15 7.83
CA ALA A 81 2.98 12.68 6.49
C ALA A 81 4.11 13.74 6.45
N ALA A 82 4.20 14.61 7.47
CA ALA A 82 5.25 15.63 7.56
C ALA A 82 6.66 15.04 7.77
N GLU A 83 6.79 13.86 8.38
CA GLU A 83 8.08 13.20 8.65
C GLU A 83 8.59 12.42 7.43
N LEU A 84 7.71 11.90 6.58
CA LEU A 84 8.08 10.98 5.50
C LEU A 84 9.15 11.53 4.55
N PRO A 85 9.11 12.81 4.11
CA PRO A 85 10.17 13.36 3.27
C PRO A 85 11.54 13.34 3.96
N ARG A 86 11.60 13.69 5.25
CA ARG A 86 12.85 13.67 6.02
C ARG A 86 13.37 12.24 6.14
N LEU A 87 12.52 11.31 6.56
CA LEU A 87 12.86 9.89 6.70
C LEU A 87 13.32 9.25 5.39
N SER A 88 12.66 9.57 4.27
CA SER A 88 13.04 9.07 2.95
C SER A 88 14.43 9.56 2.53
N LYS A 89 14.74 10.85 2.77
CA LYS A 89 16.07 11.43 2.48
C LYS A 89 17.17 10.82 3.34
N GLU A 90 16.96 10.74 4.65
CA GLU A 90 17.96 10.27 5.61
C GLU A 90 18.30 8.78 5.42
N SER A 91 17.28 7.95 5.17
CA SER A 91 17.46 6.50 4.98
C SER A 91 17.88 6.11 3.56
N GLY A 92 17.64 6.98 2.58
CA GLY A 92 17.77 6.65 1.16
C GLY A 92 16.72 5.64 0.65
N VAL A 93 15.69 5.34 1.43
CA VAL A 93 14.55 4.49 1.06
C VAL A 93 13.44 5.38 0.49
N ARG A 94 12.92 5.02 -0.69
CA ARG A 94 11.78 5.70 -1.30
C ARG A 94 10.51 5.34 -0.55
N ILE A 95 9.69 6.34 -0.24
CA ILE A 95 8.42 6.13 0.47
C ILE A 95 7.27 6.57 -0.43
N VAL A 96 6.29 5.69 -0.64
CA VAL A 96 5.01 6.02 -1.25
C VAL A 96 3.97 6.10 -0.14
N ALA A 97 3.29 7.25 -0.01
CA ALA A 97 2.26 7.46 1.01
C ALA A 97 0.86 7.14 0.48
N ALA A 98 -0.05 6.78 1.38
CA ALA A 98 -1.45 6.50 1.07
C ALA A 98 -2.38 7.67 1.43
N THR A 99 -3.38 7.88 0.58
CA THR A 99 -4.67 8.49 0.96
C THR A 99 -5.67 7.37 1.29
N GLY A 100 -6.96 7.68 1.41
CA GLY A 100 -8.01 6.69 1.60
C GLY A 100 -8.46 6.55 3.06
N LEU A 101 -9.20 5.48 3.36
CA LEU A 101 -9.77 5.16 4.68
C LEU A 101 -9.76 3.65 4.95
N HIS A 102 -9.56 3.25 6.20
CA HIS A 102 -9.72 1.86 6.65
C HIS A 102 -11.19 1.55 6.99
N GLN A 103 -11.46 0.37 7.55
CA GLN A 103 -12.74 0.02 8.17
C GLN A 103 -13.10 1.02 9.28
N ALA A 104 -14.39 1.28 9.46
CA ALA A 104 -14.89 2.27 10.41
C ALA A 104 -14.43 2.03 11.87
N VAL A 105 -14.25 0.77 12.27
CA VAL A 105 -13.83 0.39 13.63
C VAL A 105 -12.44 0.92 14.05
N HIS A 106 -11.64 1.37 13.08
CA HIS A 106 -10.31 1.96 13.34
C HIS A 106 -10.34 3.47 13.58
N TYR A 107 -11.54 4.08 13.62
CA TYR A 107 -11.69 5.52 13.71
C TYR A 107 -12.53 5.92 14.93
N ALA A 108 -12.12 7.02 15.57
CA ALA A 108 -13.04 7.77 16.41
C ALA A 108 -14.12 8.41 15.52
N PRO A 109 -15.40 8.47 15.95
CA PRO A 109 -16.50 8.99 15.13
C PRO A 109 -16.23 10.37 14.52
N GLU A 110 -15.59 11.26 15.29
CA GLU A 110 -15.30 12.64 14.89
C GLU A 110 -14.32 12.70 13.71
N VAL A 111 -13.47 11.68 13.54
CA VAL A 111 -12.56 11.58 12.39
C VAL A 111 -13.35 11.33 11.11
N LEU A 112 -14.32 10.42 11.14
CA LEU A 112 -15.16 10.11 9.98
C LEU A 112 -16.12 11.25 9.66
N GLU A 113 -16.65 11.92 10.69
CA GLU A 113 -17.49 13.12 10.51
C GLU A 113 -16.77 14.24 9.77
N ARG A 114 -15.46 14.45 10.05
CA ARG A 114 -14.65 15.46 9.36
C ARG A 114 -14.41 15.14 7.88
N VAL A 115 -14.35 13.86 7.50
CA VAL A 115 -14.25 13.48 6.08
C VAL A 115 -15.55 13.82 5.34
N GLY A 116 -16.69 13.78 6.06
CA GLY A 116 -17.99 14.11 5.51
C GLY A 116 -18.52 13.02 4.57
N SER A 117 -19.49 13.40 3.74
CA SER A 117 -20.21 12.47 2.85
C SER A 117 -19.53 12.22 1.51
N ASP A 118 -18.43 12.89 1.20
CA ASP A 118 -17.73 12.76 -0.08
C ASP A 118 -16.20 12.62 0.11
N PRO A 119 -15.73 11.42 0.48
CA PRO A 119 -14.30 11.15 0.63
C PRO A 119 -13.51 11.28 -0.67
N ALA A 120 -14.15 11.25 -1.85
CA ALA A 120 -13.46 11.23 -3.13
C ALA A 120 -12.68 12.55 -3.35
N ALA A 121 -13.28 13.69 -2.99
CA ALA A 121 -12.64 14.99 -3.10
C ALA A 121 -11.37 15.07 -2.24
N LEU A 122 -11.41 14.54 -1.01
CA LEU A 122 -10.25 14.43 -0.14
C LEU A 122 -9.16 13.57 -0.79
N PHE A 123 -9.52 12.38 -1.29
CA PHE A 123 -8.55 11.46 -1.89
C PHE A 123 -7.87 12.07 -3.11
N VAL A 124 -8.64 12.72 -3.99
CA VAL A 124 -8.09 13.42 -5.17
C VAL A 124 -7.15 14.54 -4.76
N SER A 125 -7.55 15.41 -3.83
CA SER A 125 -6.70 16.51 -3.36
C SER A 125 -5.38 15.99 -2.76
N GLU A 126 -5.40 14.92 -1.97
CA GLU A 126 -4.16 14.37 -1.41
C GLU A 126 -3.25 13.73 -2.46
N LEU A 127 -3.83 13.17 -3.51
CA LEU A 127 -3.08 12.62 -4.64
C LEU A 127 -2.49 13.74 -5.50
N THR A 128 -3.22 14.84 -5.75
CA THR A 128 -2.81 15.87 -6.74
C THR A 128 -2.12 17.09 -6.15
N GLU A 129 -2.51 17.51 -4.94
CA GLU A 129 -2.12 18.79 -4.32
C GLU A 129 -1.22 18.57 -3.11
N GLY A 130 -1.55 17.62 -2.23
CA GLY A 130 -0.73 17.27 -1.06
C GLY A 130 -1.53 16.78 0.13
N ILE A 131 -0.90 16.00 1.00
CA ILE A 131 -1.52 15.44 2.20
C ILE A 131 -1.63 16.52 3.27
N GLY A 132 -2.85 16.99 3.57
CA GLY A 132 -3.13 17.89 4.69
C GLY A 132 -2.25 19.15 4.76
N GLY A 133 -1.82 19.70 3.61
CA GLY A 133 -0.92 20.85 3.55
C GLY A 133 0.54 20.60 3.99
N THR A 134 0.93 19.33 4.22
CA THR A 134 2.27 18.98 4.73
C THR A 134 3.38 19.00 3.67
N GLY A 135 3.04 19.11 2.39
CA GLY A 135 4.00 19.08 1.27
C GLY A 135 3.94 17.81 0.41
N PRO A 136 4.15 16.58 0.94
CA PRO A 136 4.14 15.38 0.11
C PRO A 136 2.73 15.05 -0.38
N ARG A 137 2.65 14.48 -1.58
CA ARG A 137 1.43 13.92 -2.17
C ARG A 137 1.36 12.41 -1.91
N ALA A 138 0.15 11.88 -1.79
CA ALA A 138 -0.08 10.44 -1.79
C ALA A 138 0.23 9.86 -3.18
N GLY A 139 0.65 8.59 -3.22
CA GLY A 139 0.88 7.86 -4.47
C GLY A 139 -0.03 6.65 -4.66
N MET A 140 -0.89 6.33 -3.69
CA MET A 140 -1.88 5.26 -3.79
C MET A 140 -3.09 5.53 -2.87
N ILE A 141 -4.18 4.80 -3.10
CA ILE A 141 -5.43 4.90 -2.32
C ILE A 141 -5.58 3.64 -1.48
N LYS A 142 -5.74 3.76 -0.16
CA LYS A 142 -6.03 2.62 0.73
C LYS A 142 -7.52 2.57 1.08
N VAL A 143 -8.16 1.43 0.87
CA VAL A 143 -9.51 1.11 1.36
C VAL A 143 -9.54 -0.24 2.09
N ALA A 144 -10.68 -0.60 2.68
CA ALA A 144 -10.81 -1.86 3.41
C ALA A 144 -12.18 -2.52 3.23
N GLY A 145 -12.17 -3.84 3.04
CA GLY A 145 -13.35 -4.71 3.14
C GLY A 145 -13.48 -5.33 4.53
N GLY A 146 -14.64 -5.94 4.79
CA GLY A 146 -14.92 -6.69 6.02
C GLY A 146 -14.69 -8.20 5.84
N PHE A 147 -14.97 -8.97 6.90
CA PHE A 147 -14.86 -10.42 6.86
C PHE A 147 -15.96 -11.03 5.97
N HIS A 148 -15.56 -11.75 4.92
CA HIS A 148 -16.43 -12.36 3.90
C HIS A 148 -17.46 -11.40 3.27
N GLY A 149 -17.11 -10.12 3.11
CA GLY A 149 -17.96 -9.21 2.36
C GLY A 149 -17.67 -7.73 2.57
N LEU A 150 -18.60 -6.90 2.09
CA LEU A 150 -18.51 -5.45 2.08
C LEU A 150 -19.69 -4.84 2.83
N ASP A 151 -19.41 -4.16 3.94
CA ASP A 151 -20.41 -3.38 4.66
C ASP A 151 -20.69 -2.04 3.96
N ARG A 152 -21.59 -1.24 4.55
CA ARG A 152 -21.97 0.07 4.01
C ARG A 152 -20.76 1.02 3.93
N HIS A 153 -19.86 0.99 4.91
CA HIS A 153 -18.69 1.86 4.96
C HIS A 153 -17.66 1.46 3.89
N ALA A 154 -17.40 0.16 3.74
CA ALA A 154 -16.56 -0.39 2.68
C ALA A 154 -17.07 0.00 1.29
N ARG A 155 -18.38 -0.20 1.01
CA ARG A 155 -18.97 0.21 -0.27
C ARG A 155 -18.84 1.71 -0.53
N HIS A 156 -19.10 2.53 0.49
CA HIS A 156 -19.00 3.99 0.39
C HIS A 156 -17.56 4.45 0.10
N THR A 157 -16.58 3.94 0.85
CA THR A 157 -15.17 4.31 0.70
C THR A 157 -14.56 3.76 -0.60
N MET A 158 -14.97 2.57 -1.04
CA MET A 158 -14.54 1.98 -2.32
C MET A 158 -15.10 2.74 -3.53
N ALA A 159 -16.34 3.23 -3.46
CA ALA A 159 -16.89 4.12 -4.48
C ALA A 159 -16.04 5.41 -4.62
N ALA A 160 -15.71 6.04 -3.49
CA ALA A 160 -14.83 7.21 -3.48
C ALA A 160 -13.42 6.91 -4.01
N ALA A 161 -12.87 5.73 -3.70
CA ALA A 161 -11.59 5.28 -4.24
C ALA A 161 -11.65 5.07 -5.75
N ALA A 162 -12.74 4.51 -6.30
CA ALA A 162 -12.93 4.36 -7.73
C ALA A 162 -12.98 5.71 -8.46
N GLU A 163 -13.68 6.70 -7.89
CA GLU A 163 -13.70 8.06 -8.44
C GLU A 163 -12.32 8.72 -8.43
N ALA A 164 -11.59 8.60 -7.31
CA ALA A 164 -10.23 9.13 -7.19
C ALA A 164 -9.25 8.42 -8.14
N GLN A 165 -9.38 7.09 -8.30
CA GLN A 165 -8.60 6.31 -9.26
C GLN A 165 -8.86 6.78 -10.69
N ARG A 166 -10.13 6.99 -11.08
CA ARG A 166 -10.48 7.50 -12.41
C ARG A 166 -9.89 8.89 -12.65
N ALA A 167 -9.87 9.75 -11.63
CA ALA A 167 -9.34 11.11 -11.74
C ALA A 167 -7.81 11.18 -11.81
N THR A 168 -7.10 10.19 -11.25
CA THR A 168 -5.64 10.30 -10.99
C THR A 168 -4.80 9.17 -11.57
N GLY A 169 -5.41 8.04 -11.89
CA GLY A 169 -4.75 6.79 -12.27
C GLY A 169 -4.16 5.99 -11.10
N ALA A 170 -4.26 6.46 -9.86
CA ALA A 170 -3.64 5.85 -8.68
C ALA A 170 -4.12 4.40 -8.42
N ALA A 171 -3.23 3.53 -7.96
CA ALA A 171 -3.62 2.19 -7.54
C ALA A 171 -4.47 2.22 -6.26
N ILE A 172 -5.42 1.28 -6.17
CA ILE A 172 -6.28 1.06 -5.00
C ILE A 172 -5.79 -0.19 -4.27
N GLY A 173 -5.19 -0.01 -3.09
CA GLY A 173 -4.86 -1.10 -2.19
C GLY A 173 -6.01 -1.36 -1.22
N VAL A 174 -6.41 -2.62 -1.10
CA VAL A 174 -7.57 -3.04 -0.30
C VAL A 174 -7.12 -3.92 0.84
N HIS A 175 -7.39 -3.50 2.08
CA HIS A 175 -7.30 -4.41 3.24
C HIS A 175 -8.44 -5.44 3.13
N LEU A 176 -8.10 -6.72 3.11
CA LEU A 176 -9.06 -7.81 3.24
C LEU A 176 -9.01 -8.35 4.67
N GLU A 177 -10.13 -8.24 5.39
CA GLU A 177 -10.24 -8.77 6.74
C GLU A 177 -10.00 -10.29 6.70
N LEU A 178 -9.00 -10.75 7.44
CA LEU A 178 -8.52 -12.14 7.41
C LEU A 178 -8.25 -12.71 5.99
N GLY A 179 -7.98 -11.85 4.99
CA GLY A 179 -7.74 -12.27 3.61
C GLY A 179 -8.99 -12.69 2.83
N THR A 180 -10.19 -12.34 3.31
CA THR A 180 -11.48 -12.75 2.73
C THR A 180 -12.14 -11.62 1.92
N GLY A 181 -13.15 -11.95 1.10
CA GLY A 181 -13.93 -10.96 0.34
C GLY A 181 -13.27 -10.43 -0.95
N ALA A 182 -12.18 -11.07 -1.41
CA ALA A 182 -11.44 -10.66 -2.60
C ALA A 182 -12.33 -10.53 -3.86
N LEU A 183 -13.25 -11.46 -4.09
CA LEU A 183 -14.12 -11.43 -5.26
C LEU A 183 -15.22 -10.37 -5.13
N ASP A 184 -15.78 -10.17 -3.93
CA ASP A 184 -16.77 -9.09 -3.69
C ASP A 184 -16.16 -7.70 -3.96
N VAL A 185 -14.87 -7.53 -3.61
CA VAL A 185 -14.12 -6.30 -3.91
C VAL A 185 -13.99 -6.10 -5.42
N LEU A 186 -13.70 -7.15 -6.18
CA LEU A 186 -13.59 -7.06 -7.64
C LEU A 186 -14.94 -6.85 -8.31
N ASP A 187 -15.99 -7.51 -7.84
CA ASP A 187 -17.36 -7.30 -8.33
C ASP A 187 -17.79 -5.85 -8.12
N LEU A 188 -17.50 -5.26 -6.96
CA LEU A 188 -17.78 -3.84 -6.72
C LEU A 188 -16.88 -2.92 -7.56
N LEU A 189 -15.56 -2.97 -7.37
CA LEU A 189 -14.66 -1.99 -7.98
C LEU A 189 -14.60 -2.14 -9.50
N CYS A 190 -14.46 -3.37 -9.99
CA CYS A 190 -14.30 -3.63 -11.43
C CYS A 190 -15.65 -3.80 -12.12
N GLY A 191 -16.59 -4.52 -11.49
CA GLY A 191 -17.91 -4.78 -12.08
C GLY A 191 -18.85 -3.57 -12.02
N GLU A 192 -19.05 -2.99 -10.83
CA GLU A 192 -19.98 -1.86 -10.66
C GLU A 192 -19.33 -0.51 -11.03
N TRP A 193 -18.06 -0.29 -10.67
CA TRP A 193 -17.38 1.01 -10.83
C TRP A 193 -16.39 1.08 -12.00
N ALA A 194 -16.23 -0.02 -12.77
CA ALA A 194 -15.36 -0.09 -13.94
C ALA A 194 -13.89 0.30 -13.67
N VAL A 195 -13.39 0.11 -12.45
CA VAL A 195 -11.97 0.23 -12.14
C VAL A 195 -11.22 -0.86 -12.90
N PRO A 196 -10.17 -0.53 -13.68
CA PRO A 196 -9.37 -1.54 -14.33
C PRO A 196 -8.76 -2.50 -13.28
N PRO A 197 -8.90 -3.83 -13.43
CA PRO A 197 -8.44 -4.77 -12.40
C PRO A 197 -6.95 -4.67 -12.08
N ASP A 198 -6.11 -4.28 -13.05
CA ASP A 198 -4.68 -4.04 -12.86
C ASP A 198 -4.37 -2.78 -12.01
N ARG A 199 -5.40 -2.06 -11.55
CA ARG A 199 -5.33 -0.97 -10.58
C ARG A 199 -5.79 -1.37 -9.18
N VAL A 200 -6.24 -2.60 -8.98
CA VAL A 200 -6.67 -3.13 -7.69
C VAL A 200 -5.57 -4.03 -7.12
N ILE A 201 -5.15 -3.74 -5.89
CA ILE A 201 -4.22 -4.54 -5.11
C ILE A 201 -4.97 -5.09 -3.91
N LEU A 202 -5.14 -6.41 -3.86
CA LEU A 202 -5.80 -7.11 -2.77
C LEU A 202 -4.75 -7.49 -1.72
N GLY A 203 -4.91 -7.02 -0.48
CA GLY A 203 -3.97 -7.27 0.62
C GLY A 203 -4.27 -8.54 1.41
N HIS A 204 -3.26 -9.04 2.13
CA HIS A 204 -3.42 -10.09 3.14
C HIS A 204 -3.90 -11.46 2.64
N LEU A 205 -3.67 -11.81 1.37
CA LEU A 205 -4.20 -13.06 0.79
C LEU A 205 -3.63 -14.33 1.47
N ASN A 206 -2.45 -14.26 2.10
CA ASN A 206 -1.93 -15.37 2.89
C ASN A 206 -2.73 -15.66 4.16
N ARG A 207 -3.57 -14.73 4.65
CA ARG A 207 -4.43 -14.98 5.82
C ARG A 207 -5.54 -15.99 5.53
N ALA A 208 -6.00 -16.05 4.27
CA ALA A 208 -6.90 -17.06 3.74
C ALA A 208 -6.25 -17.73 2.51
N PRO A 209 -5.43 -18.79 2.70
CA PRO A 209 -4.69 -19.48 1.63
C PRO A 209 -5.60 -20.34 0.73
N ASP A 210 -6.56 -19.69 0.07
CA ASP A 210 -7.49 -20.24 -0.91
C ASP A 210 -6.98 -19.98 -2.33
N VAL A 211 -6.31 -21.01 -2.88
CA VAL A 211 -5.72 -20.95 -4.22
C VAL A 211 -6.77 -20.72 -5.32
N MET A 212 -8.03 -21.13 -5.11
CA MET A 212 -9.09 -20.92 -6.10
C MET A 212 -9.45 -19.45 -6.19
N VAL A 213 -9.64 -18.80 -5.03
CA VAL A 213 -9.90 -17.35 -4.95
C VAL A 213 -8.70 -16.56 -5.47
N HIS A 214 -7.47 -16.94 -5.08
CA HIS A 214 -6.26 -16.25 -5.54
C HIS A 214 -6.13 -16.29 -7.06
N ARG A 215 -6.35 -17.46 -7.68
CA ARG A 215 -6.30 -17.61 -9.14
C ARG A 215 -7.39 -16.82 -9.84
N ALA A 216 -8.62 -16.83 -9.32
CA ALA A 216 -9.72 -16.07 -9.90
C ALA A 216 -9.43 -14.55 -9.86
N ALA A 217 -8.93 -14.04 -8.74
CA ALA A 217 -8.55 -12.63 -8.60
C ALA A 217 -7.40 -12.23 -9.53
N ALA A 218 -6.35 -13.07 -9.63
CA ALA A 218 -5.23 -12.81 -10.53
C ALA A 218 -5.65 -12.89 -12.02
N ALA A 219 -6.54 -13.83 -12.37
CA ALA A 219 -7.09 -13.96 -13.71
C ALA A 219 -7.95 -12.76 -14.12
N ALA A 220 -8.62 -12.11 -13.17
CA ALA A 220 -9.30 -10.84 -13.42
C ALA A 220 -8.31 -9.71 -13.73
N GLY A 221 -7.05 -9.82 -13.31
CA GLY A 221 -5.97 -8.85 -13.54
C GLY A 221 -5.49 -8.14 -12.27
N ALA A 222 -6.09 -8.44 -11.11
CA ALA A 222 -5.71 -7.83 -9.84
C ALA A 222 -4.30 -8.24 -9.39
N TYR A 223 -3.64 -7.35 -8.66
CA TYR A 223 -2.44 -7.68 -7.91
C TYR A 223 -2.81 -8.27 -6.55
N LEU A 224 -2.02 -9.25 -6.09
CA LEU A 224 -2.22 -9.94 -4.82
C LEU A 224 -1.00 -9.67 -3.94
N ALA A 225 -1.20 -8.94 -2.86
CA ALA A 225 -0.19 -8.69 -1.85
C ALA A 225 -0.25 -9.76 -0.76
N PHE A 226 0.90 -10.42 -0.57
CA PHE A 226 1.15 -11.39 0.47
C PHE A 226 2.11 -10.79 1.47
N ASP A 227 1.68 -10.71 2.72
CA ASP A 227 2.39 -9.98 3.77
C ASP A 227 3.00 -10.92 4.79
N GLY A 228 4.08 -10.52 5.46
CA GLY A 228 4.56 -11.24 6.62
C GLY A 228 6.06 -11.09 6.92
N PRO A 229 6.46 -11.56 8.12
CA PRO A 229 5.64 -12.30 9.06
C PRO A 229 5.05 -11.33 10.09
N SER A 230 3.77 -11.52 10.42
CA SER A 230 3.15 -10.80 11.53
C SER A 230 2.57 -11.82 12.52
N ARG A 231 2.43 -11.44 13.80
CA ARG A 231 1.79 -12.31 14.81
C ARG A 231 0.38 -12.73 14.38
N ALA A 232 -0.30 -11.88 13.62
CA ALA A 232 -1.63 -12.15 13.10
C ALA A 232 -1.65 -13.17 11.95
N HIS A 233 -0.51 -13.53 11.33
CA HIS A 233 -0.45 -14.40 10.14
C HIS A 233 0.31 -15.70 10.37
N HIS A 234 0.91 -15.87 11.55
CA HIS A 234 1.74 -17.02 11.87
C HIS A 234 1.08 -18.38 11.58
N ALA A 235 -0.25 -18.48 11.75
CA ALA A 235 -1.01 -19.70 11.50
C ALA A 235 -0.97 -20.16 10.02
N THR A 236 -0.78 -19.25 9.08
CA THR A 236 -0.84 -19.52 7.64
C THR A 236 0.43 -19.14 6.87
N ASP A 237 1.36 -18.40 7.47
CA ASP A 237 2.62 -17.97 6.83
C ASP A 237 3.43 -19.12 6.22
N TRP A 238 3.40 -20.30 6.84
CA TRP A 238 4.12 -21.47 6.33
C TRP A 238 3.58 -21.98 4.99
N ARG A 239 2.31 -21.65 4.64
CA ARG A 239 1.66 -21.98 3.36
C ARG A 239 1.98 -20.98 2.25
N LEU A 240 2.61 -19.85 2.56
CA LEU A 240 2.93 -18.81 1.58
C LEU A 240 3.66 -19.37 0.35
N PRO A 241 4.74 -20.17 0.47
CA PRO A 241 5.43 -20.69 -0.72
C PRO A 241 4.52 -21.52 -1.65
N GLU A 242 3.61 -22.32 -1.08
CA GLU A 242 2.67 -23.14 -1.86
C GLU A 242 1.68 -22.26 -2.64
N ALA A 243 1.15 -21.22 -2.00
CA ALA A 243 0.23 -20.28 -2.64
C ALA A 243 0.91 -19.54 -3.80
N LEU A 244 2.15 -19.05 -3.59
CA LEU A 244 2.92 -18.36 -4.62
C LEU A 244 3.29 -19.29 -5.78
N ALA A 245 3.71 -20.54 -5.49
CA ALA A 245 3.97 -21.55 -6.51
C ALA A 245 2.73 -21.85 -7.35
N ALA A 246 1.56 -21.96 -6.70
CA ALA A 246 0.30 -22.27 -7.37
C ALA A 246 -0.19 -21.14 -8.29
N LEU A 247 0.11 -19.88 -7.96
CA LEU A 247 -0.15 -18.70 -8.81
C LEU A 247 0.86 -18.61 -9.96
N ALA A 248 2.14 -18.72 -9.67
CA ALA A 248 3.19 -18.64 -10.67
C ALA A 248 3.06 -19.77 -11.71
N GLY A 249 2.82 -21.00 -11.26
CA GLY A 249 2.57 -22.15 -12.14
C GLY A 249 1.27 -22.05 -12.95
N ALA A 250 0.32 -21.20 -12.53
CA ALA A 250 -0.88 -20.87 -13.28
C ALA A 250 -0.70 -19.69 -14.26
N GLY A 251 0.52 -19.14 -14.36
CA GLY A 251 0.84 -18.04 -15.28
C GLY A 251 0.66 -16.63 -14.70
N PHE A 252 0.42 -16.51 -13.40
CA PHE A 252 0.14 -15.22 -12.73
C PHE A 252 1.30 -14.69 -11.88
N ALA A 253 2.53 -15.06 -12.22
CA ALA A 253 3.74 -14.60 -11.52
C ALA A 253 3.87 -13.07 -11.52
N ASP A 254 3.35 -12.39 -12.53
CA ASP A 254 3.37 -10.94 -12.72
C ASP A 254 2.39 -10.17 -11.80
N ARG A 255 1.50 -10.89 -11.10
CA ARG A 255 0.46 -10.34 -10.20
C ARG A 255 0.81 -10.44 -8.72
N ILE A 256 1.93 -11.05 -8.37
CA ILE A 256 2.32 -11.29 -6.98
C ILE A 256 3.10 -10.09 -6.43
N LEU A 257 2.70 -9.59 -5.26
CA LEU A 257 3.43 -8.59 -4.48
C LEU A 257 3.79 -9.17 -3.10
N LEU A 258 4.91 -8.72 -2.54
CA LEU A 258 5.38 -9.13 -1.22
C LEU A 258 5.52 -7.92 -0.29
N GLY A 259 4.98 -8.04 0.92
CA GLY A 259 4.97 -6.99 1.94
C GLY A 259 5.34 -7.50 3.34
N GLY A 260 5.50 -6.58 4.29
CA GLY A 260 5.78 -6.89 5.69
C GLY A 260 4.57 -6.74 6.62
N ASP A 261 3.73 -5.71 6.40
CA ASP A 261 2.55 -5.37 7.22
C ASP A 261 2.86 -5.23 8.73
N THR A 262 3.89 -4.43 9.06
CA THR A 262 4.21 -4.13 10.46
C THR A 262 3.14 -3.18 11.02
N THR A 263 2.31 -3.66 11.95
CA THR A 263 1.17 -2.88 12.46
C THR A 263 1.26 -2.52 13.94
N THR A 264 2.26 -3.04 14.67
CA THR A 264 2.42 -2.80 16.12
C THR A 264 3.85 -2.43 16.49
N ALA A 265 4.01 -1.62 17.53
CA ALA A 265 5.33 -1.19 18.01
C ALA A 265 6.27 -2.37 18.29
N ASP A 266 5.76 -3.44 18.93
CA ASP A 266 6.53 -4.65 19.25
C ASP A 266 6.94 -5.45 18.00
N ALA A 267 6.24 -5.26 16.87
CA ALA A 267 6.56 -5.95 15.64
C ALA A 267 7.75 -5.33 14.90
N ARG A 268 8.16 -4.10 15.24
CA ARG A 268 9.35 -3.48 14.64
C ARG A 268 10.62 -4.26 14.98
N SER A 269 11.55 -4.31 14.03
CA SER A 269 12.84 -4.97 14.24
C SER A 269 13.67 -4.31 15.34
N VAL A 270 13.53 -2.99 15.49
CA VAL A 270 14.26 -2.20 16.50
C VAL A 270 13.74 -2.43 17.94
N HIS A 271 12.58 -3.06 18.07
CA HIS A 271 12.00 -3.46 19.36
C HIS A 271 12.00 -4.99 19.57
N GLY A 272 12.79 -5.72 18.77
CA GLY A 272 12.95 -7.17 18.89
C GLY A 272 11.93 -7.99 18.09
N GLY A 273 11.02 -7.35 17.35
CA GLY A 273 10.12 -7.99 16.40
C GLY A 273 10.80 -8.38 15.08
N PRO A 274 10.04 -8.94 14.12
CA PRO A 274 10.56 -9.24 12.79
C PRO A 274 10.87 -7.95 12.00
N GLY A 275 9.90 -7.04 11.95
CA GLY A 275 9.98 -5.76 11.24
C GLY A 275 10.14 -5.87 9.72
N MET A 276 10.22 -4.70 9.06
CA MET A 276 10.45 -4.61 7.61
C MET A 276 11.68 -5.40 7.13
N PRO A 277 12.83 -5.42 7.85
CA PRO A 277 14.01 -6.15 7.39
C PRO A 277 13.81 -7.67 7.33
N HIS A 278 12.79 -8.23 7.99
CA HIS A 278 12.53 -9.67 7.94
C HIS A 278 12.16 -10.13 6.53
N LEU A 279 11.44 -9.30 5.78
CA LEU A 279 11.06 -9.56 4.39
C LEU A 279 12.28 -9.96 3.55
N LEU A 280 13.39 -9.24 3.72
CA LEU A 280 14.61 -9.47 2.93
C LEU A 280 15.59 -10.44 3.58
N ARG A 281 15.73 -10.44 4.91
CA ARG A 281 16.71 -11.32 5.60
C ARG A 281 16.29 -12.78 5.66
N ARG A 282 14.98 -13.05 5.74
CA ARG A 282 14.46 -14.40 6.02
C ARG A 282 13.41 -14.83 5.00
N HIS A 283 12.39 -14.02 4.74
CA HIS A 283 11.35 -14.41 3.79
C HIS A 283 11.89 -14.57 2.37
N ARG A 284 12.64 -13.58 1.88
CA ARG A 284 13.30 -13.66 0.57
C ARG A 284 14.10 -14.95 0.44
N ALA A 285 15.04 -15.20 1.35
CA ALA A 285 15.87 -16.42 1.30
C ALA A 285 15.03 -17.71 1.29
N ARG A 286 14.00 -17.81 2.14
CA ARG A 286 13.09 -18.97 2.17
C ARG A 286 12.32 -19.12 0.86
N LEU A 287 11.83 -18.03 0.29
CA LEU A 287 11.08 -18.05 -0.96
C LEU A 287 11.99 -18.37 -2.15
N GLU A 288 13.23 -17.87 -2.17
CA GLU A 288 14.20 -18.17 -3.23
C GLU A 288 14.56 -19.65 -3.25
N LEU A 289 14.70 -20.27 -2.07
CA LEU A 289 14.89 -21.72 -1.94
C LEU A 289 13.70 -22.53 -2.48
N ALA A 290 12.47 -22.03 -2.27
CA ALA A 290 11.26 -22.76 -2.65
C ALA A 290 10.81 -22.52 -4.10
N LEU A 291 11.08 -21.32 -4.65
CA LEU A 291 10.48 -20.82 -5.88
C LEU A 291 11.50 -20.36 -6.94
N GLY A 292 12.77 -20.25 -6.57
CA GLY A 292 13.83 -19.69 -7.41
C GLY A 292 13.99 -18.18 -7.25
N ALA A 293 15.23 -17.71 -7.45
CA ALA A 293 15.61 -16.30 -7.25
C ALA A 293 14.95 -15.33 -8.23
N ASP A 294 14.73 -15.76 -9.46
CA ASP A 294 14.17 -14.90 -10.51
C ASP A 294 12.72 -14.50 -10.20
N LEU A 295 11.89 -15.46 -9.78
CA LEU A 295 10.50 -15.17 -9.40
C LEU A 295 10.44 -14.22 -8.20
N VAL A 296 11.22 -14.49 -7.15
CA VAL A 296 11.21 -13.65 -5.95
C VAL A 296 11.73 -12.25 -6.26
N THR A 297 12.77 -12.13 -7.08
CA THR A 297 13.28 -10.84 -7.55
C THR A 297 12.21 -10.09 -8.34
N GLN A 298 11.48 -10.75 -9.24
CA GLN A 298 10.36 -10.15 -9.97
C GLN A 298 9.28 -9.63 -9.02
N CYS A 299 8.88 -10.42 -8.02
CA CYS A 299 7.87 -10.04 -7.02
C CYS A 299 8.28 -8.83 -6.15
N LEU A 300 9.58 -8.66 -5.90
CA LEU A 300 10.13 -7.56 -5.10
C LEU A 300 10.50 -6.32 -5.93
N THR A 301 10.51 -6.40 -7.28
CA THR A 301 10.99 -5.29 -8.13
C THR A 301 10.01 -4.94 -9.24
N ALA A 302 9.95 -5.74 -10.31
CA ALA A 302 9.18 -5.44 -11.51
C ALA A 302 7.66 -5.41 -11.25
N ASN A 303 7.15 -6.30 -10.41
CA ASN A 303 5.73 -6.34 -10.06
C ASN A 303 5.27 -5.08 -9.32
N PRO A 304 5.88 -4.66 -8.18
CA PRO A 304 5.49 -3.43 -7.51
C PRO A 304 5.75 -2.19 -8.37
N ALA A 305 6.81 -2.18 -9.19
CA ALA A 305 7.06 -1.09 -10.12
C ALA A 305 5.88 -0.88 -11.09
N ARG A 306 5.28 -1.95 -11.62
CA ARG A 306 4.07 -1.85 -12.46
C ARG A 306 2.82 -1.53 -11.66
N ALA A 307 2.64 -2.18 -10.50
CA ALA A 307 1.42 -2.05 -9.69
C ALA A 307 1.18 -0.61 -9.20
N PHE A 308 2.24 0.10 -8.81
CA PHE A 308 2.15 1.45 -8.24
C PHE A 308 2.45 2.58 -9.23
N ALA A 309 2.71 2.28 -10.51
CA ALA A 309 2.93 3.30 -11.53
C ALA A 309 1.61 3.81 -12.11
N ALA A 310 1.43 5.12 -12.18
CA ALA A 310 0.23 5.74 -12.73
C ALA A 310 0.57 6.88 -13.71
N ALA A 311 -0.32 7.12 -14.67
CA ALA A 311 -0.27 8.28 -15.53
C ALA A 311 -0.99 9.44 -14.83
N TRP A 312 -0.25 10.23 -14.06
CA TRP A 312 -0.82 11.30 -13.25
C TRP A 312 -1.31 12.48 -14.11
N PRO A 313 -2.44 13.12 -13.75
CA PRO A 313 -2.93 14.29 -14.47
C PRO A 313 -1.94 15.47 -14.35
N ARG A 314 -1.78 16.20 -15.46
CA ARG A 314 -0.82 17.32 -15.58
C ARG A 314 -1.25 18.60 -14.87
N THR A 315 -2.50 18.70 -14.42
CA THR A 315 -3.08 19.89 -13.77
C THR A 315 -4.18 19.47 -12.79
N PRO A 316 -4.37 20.19 -11.67
CA PRO A 316 -5.53 19.98 -10.81
C PRO A 316 -6.81 20.22 -11.62
N HIS A 317 -7.81 19.37 -11.40
CA HIS A 317 -9.08 19.41 -12.09
C HIS A 317 -9.75 20.78 -11.84
N PRO A 318 -10.10 21.58 -12.88
CA PRO A 318 -10.88 22.78 -12.68
C PRO A 318 -12.33 22.36 -12.39
N GLY A 319 -12.66 22.06 -11.13
CA GLY A 319 -13.99 21.52 -10.86
C GLY A 319 -14.28 21.00 -9.46
N ARG A 320 -13.92 21.73 -8.40
CA ARG A 320 -14.73 21.85 -7.17
C ARG A 320 -14.08 22.85 -6.22
N ALA A 321 -14.90 23.74 -5.66
CA ALA A 321 -14.45 24.76 -4.73
C ALA A 321 -13.71 24.11 -3.55
N THR A 322 -12.49 24.58 -3.31
CA THR A 322 -11.69 24.28 -2.12
C THR A 322 -12.51 24.54 -0.87
N VAL A 323 -12.75 23.50 -0.06
CA VAL A 323 -13.18 23.69 1.33
C VAL A 323 -12.01 24.34 2.05
N ALA A 324 -12.23 25.53 2.60
CA ALA A 324 -11.22 26.31 3.28
C ALA A 324 -10.62 25.51 4.47
N PRO A 325 -9.32 25.66 4.77
CA PRO A 325 -8.73 25.03 5.94
C PRO A 325 -9.34 25.64 7.21
N ALA A 326 -9.94 24.80 8.05
CA ALA A 326 -10.29 25.18 9.41
C ALA A 326 -8.98 25.35 10.20
N THR A 327 -8.73 26.57 10.65
CA THR A 327 -7.58 26.95 11.47
C THR A 327 -7.70 26.39 12.89
N ALA A 328 -6.57 25.84 13.38
CA ALA A 328 -6.17 25.51 14.76
C ALA A 328 -6.85 24.32 15.46
#